data_AF-A0A401GMY9-F1
#
_entry.id   AF-A0A401GMY9-F1
#
_cell.length_a   1.000
_cell.length_b   1.000
_cell.length_c   1.000
_cell.angle_alpha   90.00
_cell.angle_beta   90.00
_cell.angle_gamma   90.00
#
_symmetry.space_group_name_H-M   'P 1'
#
loop_
_entity.id
_entity.type
_entity.pdbx_description
1 polymer ?
#
loop_
_entity_poly.entity_id
_entity_poly.type
_entity_poly.pdbx_seq_one_letter_code
_entity_poly.pdbx_strand_id
1 'polypeptide(L)'
;MPKTKGAKAKVGADTPKKKGKRTADETVDAPQAKPAKRAKATEESAKASASAPDKEAEIPEPKFSGNFDIYAATLPFLTKVCLPSGQTTPQYEELYKTILTYQAKPDSSGRCYLPAGATSAGKFECSQVEDPMSEEALDVEINFVTKEKKLSFTRAERGKFKTPGSSEEAPGISATTTLEGSHCGFDSAEGVFKMTRVWAKAMPTGEVQELFEGYFSLDVEYSWLYSSKGHGDGAEYEFGFWAVHARKNEEGEEIGLVPV
;
A
#
# COMPACT_ATOMS: atom_id res chain seq x y z
N MET A 1 -50.48 9.32 8.48
CA MET A 1 -51.34 8.54 7.56
C MET A 1 -51.76 9.47 6.43
N PRO A 2 -51.48 9.13 5.17
CA PRO A 2 -52.39 8.29 4.40
C PRO A 2 -51.71 7.02 3.86
N LYS A 3 -52.52 6.00 3.63
CA LYS A 3 -52.17 4.69 3.07
C LYS A 3 -52.53 4.68 1.59
N THR A 4 -51.66 4.11 0.76
CA THR A 4 -52.06 3.50 -0.52
C THR A 4 -51.30 2.21 -0.74
N LYS A 5 -52.07 1.19 -1.17
CA LYS A 5 -51.71 -0.21 -1.36
C LYS A 5 -51.47 -0.51 -2.85
N GLY A 6 -50.72 -1.58 -3.10
CA GLY A 6 -50.82 -2.44 -4.30
C GLY A 6 -49.69 -2.20 -5.31
N ALA A 7 -49.11 -3.19 -6.00
CA ALA A 7 -49.40 -4.61 -6.12
C ALA A 7 -48.16 -5.36 -6.65
N LYS A 8 -48.17 -6.69 -6.48
CA LYS A 8 -47.16 -7.67 -6.93
C LYS A 8 -47.14 -7.84 -8.47
N ALA A 9 -45.99 -8.19 -9.02
CA ALA A 9 -45.89 -9.12 -10.15
C ALA A 9 -44.61 -9.98 -10.05
N LYS A 10 -44.81 -11.29 -10.15
CA LYS A 10 -43.83 -12.38 -10.35
C LYS A 10 -43.71 -12.64 -11.87
N VAL A 11 -42.80 -13.56 -12.23
CA VAL A 11 -42.57 -14.22 -13.54
C VAL A 11 -41.34 -13.62 -14.24
N GLY A 12 -40.36 -14.36 -14.74
CA GLY A 12 -40.19 -15.80 -14.92
C GLY A 12 -38.76 -16.09 -15.41
N ALA A 13 -38.37 -17.34 -15.28
CA ALA A 13 -37.08 -17.86 -15.73
C ALA A 13 -36.94 -17.82 -17.26
N ASP A 14 -35.72 -17.65 -17.77
CA ASP A 14 -35.19 -18.58 -18.78
C ASP A 14 -33.67 -18.49 -18.93
N THR A 15 -33.04 -19.65 -19.02
CA THR A 15 -31.61 -19.86 -19.23
C THR A 15 -31.41 -20.46 -20.62
N PRO A 16 -30.35 -20.09 -21.36
CA PRO A 16 -29.79 -21.04 -22.32
C PRO A 16 -28.30 -21.30 -22.05
N LYS A 17 -28.03 -22.57 -21.70
CA LYS A 17 -26.74 -23.25 -21.87
C LYS A 17 -26.31 -23.16 -23.34
N LYS A 18 -25.04 -22.81 -23.60
CA LYS A 18 -24.35 -23.20 -24.84
C LYS A 18 -23.07 -23.98 -24.49
N LYS A 19 -23.14 -25.29 -24.74
CA LYS A 19 -22.00 -26.21 -24.84
C LYS A 19 -21.29 -25.95 -26.17
N GLY A 20 -19.99 -25.70 -26.12
CA GLY A 20 -19.08 -25.78 -27.26
C GLY A 20 -18.02 -26.85 -26.96
N LYS A 21 -18.19 -28.03 -27.54
CA LYS A 21 -17.26 -29.16 -27.54
C LYS A 21 -16.56 -29.15 -28.89
N ARG A 22 -15.22 -29.09 -28.94
CA ARG A 22 -14.43 -29.59 -30.06
C ARG A 22 -13.04 -30.03 -29.60
N THR A 23 -12.76 -31.28 -29.94
CA THR A 23 -11.56 -32.09 -29.77
C THR A 23 -10.67 -32.03 -31.02
N ALA A 24 -9.45 -32.56 -30.87
CA ALA A 24 -8.40 -32.95 -31.83
C ALA A 24 -7.19 -32.00 -31.77
N ASP A 25 -6.07 -32.34 -31.14
CA ASP A 25 -5.12 -33.43 -31.45
C ASP A 25 -4.29 -33.08 -32.70
N GLU A 26 -3.07 -32.59 -32.48
CA GLU A 26 -1.97 -32.85 -33.40
C GLU A 26 -0.62 -32.77 -32.67
N THR A 27 0.06 -33.91 -32.72
CA THR A 27 1.38 -34.21 -32.19
C THR A 27 2.37 -34.07 -33.35
N VAL A 28 3.40 -33.23 -33.28
CA VAL A 28 4.57 -33.38 -34.18
C VAL A 28 5.88 -32.89 -33.53
N ASP A 29 6.81 -33.84 -33.47
CA ASP A 29 8.28 -33.82 -33.42
C ASP A 29 9.10 -32.77 -32.66
N ALA A 30 9.86 -33.32 -31.71
CA ALA A 30 11.20 -32.88 -31.34
C ALA A 30 12.22 -33.20 -32.46
N PRO A 31 13.31 -32.42 -32.55
CA PRO A 31 14.61 -33.07 -32.76
C PRO A 31 15.61 -32.75 -31.64
N GLN A 32 16.05 -33.82 -30.98
CA GLN A 32 17.30 -33.87 -30.24
C GLN A 32 18.49 -33.62 -31.18
N ALA A 33 19.41 -32.75 -30.77
CA ALA A 33 20.79 -32.74 -31.26
C ALA A 33 21.77 -32.80 -30.08
N LYS A 34 22.79 -33.63 -30.29
CA LYS A 34 23.74 -34.22 -29.32
C LYS A 34 24.79 -33.25 -28.78
N PRO A 35 25.45 -33.64 -27.66
CA PRO A 35 26.45 -32.84 -26.95
C PRO A 35 27.84 -32.96 -27.57
N ALA A 36 28.64 -31.91 -27.46
CA ALA A 36 30.06 -31.94 -27.83
C ALA A 36 30.96 -31.29 -26.77
N LYS A 37 31.82 -32.14 -26.21
CA LYS A 37 33.23 -31.90 -25.87
C LYS A 37 33.60 -31.05 -24.64
N ARG A 38 33.73 -31.81 -23.55
CA ARG A 38 34.82 -31.87 -22.56
C ARG A 38 36.17 -31.25 -22.98
N ALA A 39 36.65 -30.28 -22.20
CA ALA A 39 38.07 -29.97 -21.94
C ALA A 39 38.14 -29.46 -20.48
N LYS A 40 38.62 -30.26 -19.52
CA LYS A 40 40.01 -30.45 -19.04
C LYS A 40 40.51 -29.27 -18.17
N ALA A 41 40.34 -29.49 -16.87
CA ALA A 41 41.08 -29.04 -15.68
C ALA A 41 42.17 -27.96 -15.82
N THR A 42 42.04 -26.94 -14.96
CA THR A 42 43.16 -26.40 -14.18
C THR A 42 42.68 -26.19 -12.75
N GLU A 43 43.17 -27.01 -11.83
CA GLU A 43 43.15 -26.73 -10.39
C GLU A 43 44.07 -25.55 -10.14
N GLU A 44 43.52 -24.42 -9.70
CA GLU A 44 44.30 -23.35 -9.10
C GLU A 44 43.84 -23.14 -7.66
N SER A 45 44.82 -23.29 -6.78
CA SER A 45 44.74 -23.36 -5.33
C SER A 45 44.18 -22.07 -4.74
N ALA A 46 42.89 -22.06 -4.41
CA ALA A 46 42.29 -21.00 -3.61
C ALA A 46 42.62 -21.23 -2.13
N LYS A 47 43.70 -20.57 -1.72
CA LYS A 47 44.11 -20.29 -0.35
C LYS A 47 42.88 -19.90 0.48
N ALA A 48 42.55 -20.70 1.50
CA ALA A 48 41.52 -20.40 2.48
C ALA A 48 41.90 -19.12 3.24
N SER A 49 41.41 -17.99 2.74
CA SER A 49 41.35 -16.74 3.49
C SER A 49 40.24 -16.92 4.51
N ALA A 50 40.61 -17.14 5.76
CA ALA A 50 39.70 -17.07 6.88
C ALA A 50 39.03 -15.68 6.85
N SER A 51 37.80 -15.64 6.35
CA SER A 51 36.95 -14.46 6.42
C SER A 51 36.73 -14.15 7.90
N ALA A 52 37.15 -12.95 8.29
CA ALA A 52 36.80 -12.35 9.56
C ALA A 52 35.28 -12.44 9.78
N PRO A 53 34.80 -12.50 11.04
CA PRO A 53 33.36 -12.53 11.29
C PRO A 53 32.71 -11.33 10.62
N ASP A 54 31.76 -11.61 9.72
CA ASP A 54 30.90 -10.59 9.10
C ASP A 54 30.34 -9.72 10.21
N LYS A 55 30.76 -8.46 10.26
CA LYS A 55 30.03 -7.44 11.01
C LYS A 55 28.64 -7.40 10.37
N GLU A 56 27.66 -7.98 11.05
CA GLU A 56 26.26 -7.82 10.71
C GLU A 56 25.99 -6.33 10.53
N ALA A 57 25.63 -5.93 9.31
CA ALA A 57 25.46 -4.53 8.95
C ALA A 57 24.32 -3.96 9.78
N GLU A 58 24.63 -2.98 10.63
CA GLU A 58 23.66 -2.33 11.50
C GLU A 58 22.59 -1.62 10.66
N ILE A 59 21.31 -1.95 10.89
CA ILE A 59 20.20 -1.31 10.18
C ILE A 59 19.98 0.09 10.77
N PRO A 60 20.07 1.17 9.97
CA PRO A 60 19.90 2.53 10.46
C PRO A 60 18.46 2.80 10.92
N GLU A 61 18.27 3.94 11.58
CA GLU A 61 16.94 4.44 11.96
C GLU A 61 16.02 4.60 10.73
N PRO A 62 14.70 4.40 10.90
CA PRO A 62 13.74 4.53 9.81
C PRO A 62 13.69 5.94 9.23
N LYS A 63 13.71 6.03 7.89
CA LYS A 63 13.49 7.30 7.18
C LYS A 63 12.00 7.47 6.89
N PHE A 64 11.35 8.38 7.61
CA PHE A 64 9.93 8.70 7.42
C PHE A 64 9.65 9.86 6.44
N SER A 65 10.67 10.41 5.79
CA SER A 65 10.52 11.53 4.84
C SER A 65 10.75 11.10 3.40
N GLY A 66 10.15 11.84 2.47
CA GLY A 66 10.16 11.57 1.03
C GLY A 66 8.79 11.15 0.52
N ASN A 67 8.79 10.64 -0.72
CA ASN A 67 7.60 10.08 -1.34
C ASN A 67 7.41 8.60 -1.00
N PHE A 68 6.15 8.21 -0.79
CA PHE A 68 5.77 6.83 -0.52
C PHE A 68 4.63 6.41 -1.45
N ASP A 69 4.74 5.20 -2.01
CA ASP A 69 3.61 4.52 -2.64
C ASP A 69 2.87 3.71 -1.57
N ILE A 70 1.55 3.88 -1.52
CA ILE A 70 0.67 3.32 -0.50
C ILE A 70 -0.18 2.20 -1.10
N TYR A 71 -0.29 1.10 -0.37
CA TYR A 71 -1.09 -0.07 -0.75
C TYR A 71 -2.04 -0.42 0.37
N ALA A 72 -3.35 -0.39 0.12
CA ALA A 72 -4.33 -0.68 1.15
C ALA A 72 -4.14 -2.10 1.71
N ALA A 73 -4.15 -2.22 3.04
CA ALA A 73 -3.97 -3.51 3.72
C ALA A 73 -5.15 -4.47 3.50
N THR A 74 -6.25 -3.97 2.91
CA THR A 74 -7.43 -4.71 2.50
C THR A 74 -7.26 -5.45 1.15
N LEU A 75 -6.20 -5.16 0.39
CA LEU A 75 -5.94 -5.80 -0.91
C LEU A 75 -5.67 -7.30 -0.76
N PRO A 76 -6.58 -8.20 -1.23
CA PRO A 76 -6.49 -9.62 -0.91
C PRO A 76 -5.22 -10.31 -1.41
N PHE A 77 -4.64 -9.84 -2.53
CA PHE A 77 -3.42 -10.43 -3.08
C PHE A 77 -2.19 -10.10 -2.22
N LEU A 78 -2.13 -8.91 -1.60
CA LEU A 78 -1.06 -8.56 -0.65
C LEU A 78 -1.28 -9.24 0.69
N THR A 79 -2.51 -9.24 1.20
CA THR A 79 -2.84 -9.90 2.48
C THR A 79 -2.47 -11.39 2.46
N LYS A 80 -2.77 -12.10 1.36
CA LYS A 80 -2.45 -13.53 1.21
C LYS A 80 -0.95 -13.81 1.18
N VAL A 81 -0.15 -12.89 0.66
CA VAL A 81 1.31 -13.00 0.68
C VAL A 81 1.86 -12.68 2.06
N CYS A 82 1.37 -11.61 2.69
CA CYS A 82 1.79 -11.19 4.01
C CYS A 82 1.50 -12.25 5.08
N LEU A 83 0.31 -12.86 5.05
CA LEU A 83 -0.07 -13.90 5.99
C LEU A 83 -0.74 -15.07 5.25
N PRO A 84 0.06 -15.99 4.68
CA PRO A 84 -0.46 -17.17 4.02
C PRO A 84 -1.28 -18.04 4.98
N SER A 85 -2.22 -18.82 4.43
CA SER A 85 -3.07 -19.69 5.23
C SER A 85 -2.24 -20.68 6.05
N GLY A 86 -2.53 -20.78 7.35
CA GLY A 86 -1.82 -21.66 8.29
C GLY A 86 -0.58 -21.02 8.94
N GLN A 87 -0.18 -19.82 8.53
CA GLN A 87 0.90 -19.07 9.18
C GLN A 87 0.36 -18.11 10.23
N THR A 88 1.13 -17.89 11.29
CA THR A 88 0.86 -16.90 12.35
C THR A 88 1.78 -15.69 12.28
N THR A 89 2.90 -15.81 11.58
CA THR A 89 3.93 -14.76 11.48
C THR A 89 3.86 -14.10 10.12
N PRO A 90 3.75 -12.75 10.07
CA PRO A 90 3.80 -12.01 8.80
C PRO A 90 5.09 -12.24 8.00
N GLN A 91 4.96 -12.46 6.70
CA GLN A 91 6.04 -12.64 5.73
C GLN A 91 6.36 -11.29 5.06
N TYR A 92 6.92 -10.34 5.83
CA TYR A 92 7.14 -8.97 5.37
C TYR A 92 8.11 -8.86 4.19
N GLU A 93 9.15 -9.69 4.13
CA GLU A 93 10.08 -9.67 2.98
C GLU A 93 9.38 -10.04 1.66
N GLU A 94 8.51 -11.06 1.68
CA GLU A 94 7.77 -11.49 0.49
C GLU A 94 6.66 -10.48 0.12
N LEU A 95 6.03 -9.86 1.12
CA LEU A 95 5.12 -8.75 0.91
C LEU A 95 5.83 -7.57 0.23
N TYR A 96 7.00 -7.17 0.73
CA TYR A 96 7.80 -6.08 0.16
C TYR A 96 8.16 -6.37 -1.30
N LYS A 97 8.71 -7.56 -1.59
CA LYS A 97 9.02 -7.97 -2.98
C LYS A 97 7.79 -7.92 -3.87
N THR A 98 6.64 -8.40 -3.37
CA THR A 98 5.38 -8.37 -4.11
C THR A 98 4.96 -6.92 -4.40
N ILE A 99 4.99 -6.04 -3.41
CA ILE A 99 4.69 -4.62 -3.58
C ILE A 99 5.57 -4.01 -4.67
N LEU A 100 6.88 -4.27 -4.69
CA LEU A 100 7.78 -3.74 -5.73
C LEU A 100 7.36 -4.17 -7.16
N THR A 101 6.78 -5.37 -7.34
CA THR A 101 6.28 -5.80 -8.65
C THR A 101 5.08 -4.98 -9.13
N TYR A 102 4.24 -4.51 -8.20
CA TYR A 102 3.10 -3.65 -8.51
C TYR A 102 3.52 -2.19 -8.59
N GLN A 103 4.49 -1.78 -7.78
CA GLN A 103 5.07 -0.44 -7.84
C GLN A 103 5.63 -0.14 -9.21
N ALA A 104 6.15 -1.15 -9.93
CA ALA A 104 6.58 -1.04 -11.32
C ALA A 104 5.48 -0.51 -12.27
N LYS A 105 4.21 -0.72 -11.89
CA LYS A 105 3.01 -0.22 -12.56
C LYS A 105 2.44 0.97 -11.76
N PRO A 106 1.67 1.87 -12.37
CA PRO A 106 0.95 2.91 -11.64
C PRO A 106 -0.28 2.34 -10.91
N ASP A 107 -0.08 1.34 -10.06
CA ASP A 107 -1.14 0.52 -9.42
C ASP A 107 -1.08 0.59 -7.88
N SER A 108 -0.67 1.74 -7.34
CA SER A 108 -0.74 2.02 -5.91
C SER A 108 -2.17 2.40 -5.51
N SER A 109 -2.56 2.12 -4.27
CA SER A 109 -3.86 2.56 -3.73
C SER A 109 -3.88 4.06 -3.42
N GLY A 110 -2.71 4.62 -3.16
CA GLY A 110 -2.51 6.05 -2.94
C GLY A 110 -1.04 6.40 -2.94
N ARG A 111 -0.74 7.66 -2.68
CA ARG A 111 0.61 8.18 -2.49
C ARG A 111 0.62 9.18 -1.36
N CYS A 112 1.76 9.30 -0.69
CA CYS A 112 1.99 10.44 0.19
C CYS A 112 3.38 11.00 0.03
N TYR A 113 3.51 12.28 0.36
CA TYR A 113 4.77 12.96 0.54
C TYR A 113 4.87 13.43 1.99
N LEU A 114 5.98 13.10 2.64
CA LEU A 114 6.27 13.50 4.01
C LEU A 114 7.53 14.38 4.03
N PRO A 115 7.44 15.64 4.50
CA PRO A 115 8.58 16.53 4.52
C PRO A 115 9.61 16.08 5.55
N ALA A 116 10.89 16.41 5.31
CA ALA A 116 11.96 16.11 6.26
C ALA A 116 11.89 16.96 7.55
N GLY A 117 11.22 18.12 7.50
CA GLY A 117 11.04 19.04 8.62
C GLY A 117 9.58 19.13 9.07
N ALA A 118 9.38 19.45 10.34
CA ALA A 118 8.04 19.52 10.97
C ALA A 118 7.22 20.76 10.57
N THR A 119 7.80 21.71 9.83
CA THR A 119 7.19 23.00 9.52
C THR A 119 6.41 23.02 8.21
N SER A 120 6.63 22.05 7.34
CA SER A 120 5.93 21.93 6.06
C SER A 120 4.82 20.89 6.19
N ALA A 121 3.71 21.11 5.49
CA ALA A 121 2.68 20.10 5.32
C ALA A 121 3.19 18.99 4.38
N GLY A 122 2.85 17.75 4.68
CA GLY A 122 2.90 16.66 3.72
C GLY A 122 1.64 16.63 2.85
N LYS A 123 1.64 15.74 1.87
CA LYS A 123 0.48 15.50 0.99
C LYS A 123 0.07 14.04 1.02
N PHE A 124 -1.20 13.80 0.80
CA PHE A 124 -1.79 12.47 0.65
C PHE A 124 -2.81 12.49 -0.48
N GLU A 125 -2.70 11.53 -1.39
CA GLU A 125 -3.63 11.34 -2.50
C GLU A 125 -4.10 9.89 -2.53
N CYS A 126 -5.41 9.66 -2.65
CA CYS A 126 -6.00 8.34 -2.79
C CYS A 126 -7.31 8.44 -3.56
N SER A 127 -7.48 7.62 -4.60
CA SER A 127 -8.69 7.62 -5.43
C SER A 127 -9.95 7.15 -4.70
N GLN A 128 -9.84 6.63 -3.48
CA GLN A 128 -11.00 6.25 -2.66
C GLN A 128 -11.48 7.40 -1.77
N VAL A 129 -10.71 8.49 -1.69
CA VAL A 129 -11.02 9.68 -0.91
C VAL A 129 -11.34 10.78 -1.93
N GLU A 130 -12.60 10.87 -2.34
CA GLU A 130 -13.04 11.70 -3.47
C GLU A 130 -14.18 12.65 -3.09
N ASP A 131 -14.30 13.72 -3.86
CA ASP A 131 -15.42 14.64 -3.80
C ASP A 131 -16.66 13.99 -4.44
N PRO A 132 -17.79 13.87 -3.71
CA PRO A 132 -18.98 13.18 -4.23
C PRO A 132 -19.71 13.93 -5.36
N MET A 133 -19.35 15.18 -5.63
CA MET A 133 -19.90 16.01 -6.71
C MET A 133 -19.04 15.98 -7.97
N SER A 134 -17.71 16.09 -7.84
CA SER A 134 -16.80 16.11 -8.99
C SER A 134 -16.24 14.73 -9.35
N GLU A 135 -16.33 13.75 -8.44
CA GLU A 135 -15.66 12.44 -8.56
C GLU A 135 -14.14 12.57 -8.71
N GLU A 136 -13.57 13.67 -8.22
CA GLU A 136 -12.13 13.93 -8.19
C GLU A 136 -11.58 13.58 -6.80
N ALA A 137 -10.34 13.06 -6.76
CA ALA A 137 -9.68 12.80 -5.48
C ALA A 137 -9.51 14.09 -4.68
N LEU A 138 -9.73 14.01 -3.37
CA LEU A 138 -9.52 15.12 -2.47
C LEU A 138 -8.03 15.32 -2.22
N ASP A 139 -7.59 16.58 -2.28
CA ASP A 139 -6.25 16.98 -1.88
C ASP A 139 -6.16 17.00 -0.35
N VAL A 140 -5.46 16.02 0.23
CA VAL A 140 -5.33 15.88 1.68
C VAL A 140 -3.93 16.32 2.13
N GLU A 141 -3.87 17.23 3.09
CA GLU A 141 -2.64 17.63 3.76
C GLU A 141 -2.34 16.74 4.97
N ILE A 142 -1.06 16.41 5.16
CA ILE A 142 -0.55 15.75 6.36
C ILE A 142 0.17 16.79 7.22
N ASN A 143 -0.51 17.25 8.26
CA ASN A 143 -0.07 18.35 9.12
C ASN A 143 0.50 17.84 10.47
N PHE A 144 1.31 18.69 11.11
CA PHE A 144 1.87 18.46 12.45
C PHE A 144 2.58 17.11 12.65
N VAL A 145 3.39 16.70 11.66
CA VAL A 145 4.13 15.43 11.70
C VAL A 145 5.06 15.37 12.92
N THR A 146 4.76 14.45 13.83
CA THR A 146 5.48 14.24 15.10
C THR A 146 6.17 12.89 15.08
N LYS A 147 7.45 12.86 15.45
CA LYS A 147 8.21 11.61 15.62
C LYS A 147 7.94 11.03 17.00
N GLU A 148 7.47 9.79 17.02
CA GLU A 148 7.17 9.04 18.22
C GLU A 148 8.24 7.98 18.47
N LYS A 149 8.81 7.93 19.67
CA LYS A 149 9.72 6.82 20.05
C LYS A 149 8.97 5.49 20.18
N LYS A 150 7.68 5.58 20.48
CA LYS A 150 6.76 4.48 20.76
C LYS A 150 5.39 4.83 20.21
N LEU A 151 5.24 4.69 18.89
CA LEU A 151 3.96 4.79 18.24
C LEU A 151 3.12 3.57 18.63
N SER A 152 1.85 3.80 18.94
CA SER A 152 0.88 2.74 19.15
C SER A 152 -0.38 2.99 18.34
N PHE A 153 -0.98 1.91 17.88
CA PHE A 153 -2.28 1.94 17.23
C PHE A 153 -3.38 1.63 18.25
N THR A 154 -4.56 2.22 18.09
CA THR A 154 -5.73 1.85 18.90
C THR A 154 -6.22 0.45 18.50
N ARG A 155 -7.14 -0.14 19.29
CA ARG A 155 -7.72 -1.44 18.94
C ARG A 155 -8.50 -1.38 17.62
N ALA A 156 -9.19 -0.27 17.35
CA ALA A 156 -9.95 -0.07 16.11
C ALA A 156 -9.00 0.04 14.90
N GLU A 157 -7.96 0.86 15.02
CA GLU A 157 -6.90 1.01 14.00
C GLU A 157 -6.23 -0.33 13.72
N ARG A 158 -5.87 -1.09 14.76
CA ARG A 158 -5.31 -2.43 14.60
C ARG A 158 -6.22 -3.40 13.84
N GLY A 159 -7.54 -3.24 13.97
CA GLY A 159 -8.52 -4.03 13.24
C GLY A 159 -8.49 -3.80 11.72
N LYS A 160 -7.83 -2.73 11.26
CA LYS A 160 -7.63 -2.46 9.83
C LYS A 160 -6.43 -3.22 9.25
N PHE A 161 -5.53 -3.70 10.08
CA PHE A 161 -4.45 -4.60 9.65
C PHE A 161 -4.93 -6.05 9.68
N LYS A 162 -4.48 -6.84 8.69
CA LYS A 162 -4.81 -8.28 8.59
C LYS A 162 -3.77 -9.17 9.26
N THR A 163 -2.75 -8.59 9.88
CA THR A 163 -1.63 -9.25 10.55
C THR A 163 -1.92 -9.43 12.04
N PRO A 164 -1.98 -10.67 12.57
CA PRO A 164 -2.12 -10.92 14.00
C PRO A 164 -0.86 -10.39 14.71
N GLY A 165 -1.04 -9.44 15.63
CA GLY A 165 0.06 -8.84 16.39
C GLY A 165 0.62 -7.54 15.81
N SER A 166 -0.11 -6.83 14.94
CA SER A 166 0.30 -5.53 14.41
C SER A 166 0.70 -4.56 15.53
N SER A 167 2.01 -4.24 15.54
CA SER A 167 2.75 -3.28 16.35
C SER A 167 2.68 -3.48 17.87
N GLU A 168 3.67 -4.21 18.39
CA GLU A 168 4.34 -3.77 19.62
C GLU A 168 4.75 -2.28 19.46
N GLU A 169 4.81 -1.52 20.55
CA GLU A 169 5.19 -0.11 20.50
C GLU A 169 6.55 0.05 19.79
N ALA A 170 6.55 0.70 18.63
CA ALA A 170 7.74 0.86 17.79
C ALA A 170 7.95 2.34 17.43
N PRO A 171 9.18 2.78 17.10
CA PRO A 171 9.40 4.12 16.59
C PRO A 171 8.55 4.39 15.33
N GLY A 172 7.96 5.57 15.24
CA GLY A 172 7.02 5.91 14.18
C GLY A 172 6.77 7.40 14.05
N ILE A 173 5.78 7.75 13.24
CA ILE A 173 5.24 9.10 13.15
C ILE A 173 3.73 9.11 13.36
N SER A 174 3.26 10.21 13.92
CA SER A 174 1.84 10.58 14.03
C SER A 174 1.65 11.97 13.41
N ALA A 175 0.51 12.21 12.80
CA ALA A 175 0.17 13.46 12.14
C ALA A 175 -1.36 13.62 12.08
N THR A 176 -1.81 14.84 11.82
CA THR A 176 -3.23 15.14 11.54
C THR A 176 -3.44 15.24 10.04
N THR A 177 -4.60 14.85 9.56
CA THR A 177 -5.00 15.01 8.15
C THR A 177 -6.12 16.03 8.04
N THR A 178 -6.04 16.90 7.03
CA THR A 178 -7.04 17.93 6.70
C THR A 178 -7.12 18.09 5.18
N LEU A 179 -8.13 18.79 4.67
CA LEU A 179 -8.17 19.14 3.25
C LEU A 179 -7.27 20.34 2.92
N GLU A 180 -6.69 20.36 1.70
CA GLU A 180 -5.82 21.43 1.21
C GLU A 180 -6.62 22.70 0.85
N GLY A 181 -6.50 23.75 1.66
CA GLY A 181 -7.15 25.02 1.38
C GLY A 181 -8.67 25.00 1.62
N SER A 182 -9.38 25.91 0.94
CA SER A 182 -10.82 26.08 1.11
C SER A 182 -11.57 25.36 0.00
N HIS A 183 -12.25 24.27 0.34
CA HIS A 183 -13.08 23.52 -0.61
C HIS A 183 -14.54 23.94 -0.46
N CYS A 184 -15.15 24.41 -1.55
CA CYS A 184 -16.60 24.64 -1.58
C CYS A 184 -17.32 23.30 -1.48
N GLY A 185 -18.25 23.16 -0.54
CA GLY A 185 -19.00 21.91 -0.37
C GLY A 185 -18.76 21.20 0.94
N PHE A 186 -17.68 21.55 1.67
CA PHE A 186 -17.28 20.91 2.92
C PHE A 186 -17.32 21.93 4.06
N ASP A 187 -17.88 21.54 5.20
CA ASP A 187 -17.91 22.37 6.41
C ASP A 187 -16.65 22.14 7.25
N SER A 188 -16.20 20.88 7.36
CA SER A 188 -14.98 20.53 8.07
C SER A 188 -14.38 19.22 7.53
N ALA A 189 -13.09 18.99 7.78
CA ALA A 189 -12.44 17.73 7.50
C ALA A 189 -11.24 17.52 8.43
N GLU A 190 -11.22 16.43 9.18
CA GLU A 190 -10.15 16.12 10.13
C GLU A 190 -9.88 14.61 10.22
N GLY A 191 -8.65 14.26 10.55
CA GLY A 191 -8.30 12.86 10.76
C GLY A 191 -6.87 12.69 11.24
N VAL A 192 -6.36 11.47 11.12
CA VAL A 192 -5.02 11.12 11.57
C VAL A 192 -4.26 10.32 10.52
N PHE A 193 -2.95 10.53 10.47
CA PHE A 193 -2.01 9.71 9.74
C PHE A 193 -0.97 9.15 10.71
N LYS A 194 -0.77 7.84 10.68
CA LYS A 194 0.21 7.13 11.52
C LYS A 194 1.03 6.19 10.66
N MET A 195 2.33 6.10 10.91
CA MET A 195 3.21 5.19 10.16
C MET A 195 4.39 4.72 11.00
N THR A 196 4.71 3.42 10.93
CA THR A 196 5.88 2.80 11.58
C THR A 196 6.56 1.81 10.64
N ARG A 197 7.86 1.57 10.83
CA ARG A 197 8.62 0.59 10.05
C ARG A 197 8.40 -0.80 10.65
N VAL A 198 7.89 -1.74 9.85
CA VAL A 198 7.64 -3.13 10.29
C VAL A 198 8.68 -4.12 9.80
N TRP A 199 9.45 -3.74 8.77
CA TRP A 199 10.53 -4.58 8.24
C TRP A 199 11.60 -3.74 7.56
N ALA A 200 12.85 -4.18 7.66
CA ALA A 200 13.99 -3.57 7.00
C ALA A 200 15.05 -4.61 6.63
N LYS A 201 15.79 -4.36 5.55
CA LYS A 201 16.92 -5.17 5.13
C LYS A 201 18.02 -4.31 4.53
N ALA A 202 19.22 -4.37 5.12
CA ALA A 202 20.40 -3.74 4.56
C ALA A 202 20.84 -4.48 3.29
N MET A 203 21.10 -3.74 2.22
CA MET A 203 21.58 -4.26 0.95
C MET A 203 23.11 -4.17 0.88
N PRO A 204 23.79 -5.03 0.11
CA PRO A 204 25.24 -4.93 -0.08
C PRO A 204 25.72 -3.59 -0.67
N THR A 205 24.82 -2.85 -1.32
CA THR A 205 25.04 -1.51 -1.87
C THR A 205 25.08 -0.41 -0.80
N GLY A 206 24.73 -0.71 0.45
CA GLY A 206 24.56 0.26 1.54
C GLY A 206 23.17 0.89 1.61
N GLU A 207 22.30 0.60 0.65
CA GLU A 207 20.89 1.00 0.70
C GLU A 207 20.10 0.13 1.68
N VAL A 208 18.98 0.64 2.19
CA VAL A 208 18.08 -0.10 3.07
C VAL A 208 16.74 -0.24 2.40
N GLN A 209 16.28 -1.48 2.25
CA GLN A 209 14.91 -1.76 1.88
C GLN A 209 14.05 -1.68 3.12
N GLU A 210 12.97 -0.90 3.06
CA GLU A 210 12.09 -0.66 4.20
C GLU A 210 10.64 -0.90 3.79
N LEU A 211 9.88 -1.53 4.69
CA LEU A 211 8.44 -1.66 4.60
C LEU A 211 7.81 -1.03 5.84
N PHE A 212 6.79 -0.22 5.59
CA PHE A 212 6.06 0.49 6.62
C PHE A 212 4.63 -0.01 6.71
N GLU A 213 4.10 0.00 7.93
CA GLU A 213 2.68 -0.17 8.24
C GLU A 213 2.14 1.17 8.70
N GLY A 214 0.94 1.53 8.27
CA GLY A 214 0.34 2.78 8.69
C GLY A 214 -1.17 2.78 8.65
N TYR A 215 -1.74 3.79 9.29
CA TYR A 215 -3.18 4.02 9.37
C TYR A 215 -3.47 5.43 8.89
N PHE A 216 -4.52 5.54 8.08
CA PHE A 216 -5.07 6.80 7.62
C PHE A 216 -6.53 6.88 8.04
N SER A 217 -6.95 8.05 8.51
CA SER A 217 -8.35 8.43 8.53
C SER A 217 -8.57 9.85 8.08
N LEU A 218 -9.78 10.13 7.62
CA LEU A 218 -10.32 11.46 7.36
C LEU A 218 -11.83 11.39 7.51
N ASP A 219 -12.37 12.13 8.46
CA ASP A 219 -13.81 12.38 8.60
C ASP A 219 -14.12 13.73 7.96
N VAL A 220 -15.11 13.76 7.08
CA VAL A 220 -15.45 14.92 6.26
C VAL A 220 -16.91 15.27 6.50
N GLU A 221 -17.17 16.48 6.98
CA GLU A 221 -18.53 17.01 7.13
C GLU A 221 -18.91 17.81 5.89
N TYR A 222 -20.05 17.47 5.30
CA TYR A 222 -20.57 18.13 4.11
C TYR A 222 -21.37 19.36 4.47
N SER A 223 -21.11 20.45 3.75
CA SER A 223 -21.90 21.66 3.84
C SER A 223 -23.34 21.45 3.38
N TRP A 224 -24.21 22.39 3.73
CA TRP A 224 -25.59 22.43 3.25
C TRP A 224 -25.72 22.29 1.72
N LEU A 225 -24.73 22.77 0.95
CA LEU A 225 -24.73 22.64 -0.51
C LEU A 225 -24.71 21.17 -0.96
N TYR A 226 -23.95 20.32 -0.28
CA TYR A 226 -23.80 18.89 -0.63
C TYR A 226 -24.96 18.08 -0.04
N SER A 227 -25.33 18.35 1.22
CA SER A 227 -26.45 17.66 1.86
C SER A 227 -27.79 17.95 1.17
N SER A 228 -28.05 19.19 0.73
CA SER A 228 -29.27 19.54 -0.02
C SER A 228 -29.39 18.86 -1.39
N LYS A 229 -28.28 18.37 -1.95
CA LYS A 229 -28.23 17.58 -3.19
C LYS A 229 -28.34 16.07 -2.95
N GLY A 230 -28.42 15.64 -1.68
CA GLY A 230 -28.65 14.24 -1.31
C GLY A 230 -27.37 13.43 -1.08
N HIS A 231 -26.21 14.07 -0.94
CA HIS A 231 -24.95 13.38 -0.63
C HIS A 231 -24.82 12.97 0.86
N GLY A 232 -25.76 13.38 1.70
CA GLY A 232 -25.71 13.14 3.15
C GLY A 232 -24.96 14.23 3.90
N ASP A 233 -24.62 13.93 5.15
CA ASP A 233 -24.00 14.90 6.07
C ASP A 233 -22.47 14.82 6.08
N GLY A 234 -21.88 13.83 5.40
CA GLY A 234 -20.43 13.62 5.40
C GLY A 234 -20.01 12.25 4.90
N ALA A 235 -18.71 11.99 4.99
CA ALA A 235 -18.10 10.69 4.72
C ALA A 235 -16.91 10.43 5.66
N GLU A 236 -16.81 9.19 6.13
CA GLU A 236 -15.70 8.71 6.94
C GLU A 236 -14.81 7.78 6.11
N TYR A 237 -13.54 8.15 5.98
CA TYR A 237 -12.52 7.35 5.32
C TYR A 237 -11.57 6.81 6.38
N GLU A 238 -11.41 5.49 6.46
CA GLU A 238 -10.46 4.86 7.38
C GLU A 238 -9.90 3.55 6.82
N PHE A 239 -8.57 3.42 6.80
CA PHE A 239 -7.93 2.18 6.39
C PHE A 239 -6.49 2.05 6.91
N GLY A 240 -6.09 0.79 7.07
CA GLY A 240 -4.69 0.43 7.25
C GLY A 240 -4.02 0.26 5.90
N PHE A 241 -2.72 0.53 5.83
CA PHE A 241 -1.94 0.43 4.61
C PHE A 241 -0.53 -0.09 4.85
N TRP A 242 0.07 -0.59 3.77
CA TRP A 242 1.51 -0.79 3.64
C TRP A 242 2.09 0.34 2.80
N ALA A 243 3.28 0.80 3.16
CA ALA A 243 3.99 1.82 2.39
C ALA A 243 5.44 1.41 2.13
N VAL A 244 5.93 1.83 0.96
CA VAL A 244 7.33 1.72 0.54
C VAL A 244 7.77 3.05 -0.04
N HIS A 245 9.06 3.38 0.07
CA HIS A 245 9.61 4.56 -0.61
C HIS A 245 9.31 4.50 -2.11
N ALA A 246 8.95 5.63 -2.68
CA ALA A 246 8.59 5.72 -4.08
C ALA A 246 9.78 5.43 -4.99
N ARG A 247 9.49 4.98 -6.22
CA ARG A 247 10.54 4.70 -7.21
C ARG A 247 11.27 5.97 -7.60
N LYS A 248 12.52 5.82 -8.00
CA LYS A 248 13.28 6.88 -8.66
C LYS A 248 13.20 6.74 -10.18
N ASN A 249 13.17 7.87 -10.88
CA ASN A 249 13.28 7.92 -12.34
C ASN A 249 14.73 7.65 -12.79
N GLU A 250 14.98 7.68 -14.11
CA GLU A 250 16.32 7.47 -14.68
C GLU A 250 17.34 8.53 -14.24
N GLU A 251 16.86 9.70 -13.82
CA GLU A 251 17.66 10.82 -13.33
C GLU A 251 17.94 10.72 -11.82
N GLY A 252 17.36 9.73 -11.14
CA GLY A 252 17.51 9.48 -9.71
C GLY A 252 16.56 10.28 -8.82
N GLU A 253 15.59 10.99 -9.39
CA GLU A 253 14.57 11.76 -8.66
C GLU A 253 13.39 10.87 -8.25
N GLU A 254 12.86 11.07 -7.05
CA GLU A 254 11.69 10.34 -6.57
C GLU A 254 10.44 10.70 -7.40
N ILE A 255 9.77 9.68 -7.93
CA ILE A 255 8.49 9.81 -8.62
C ILE A 255 7.40 9.87 -7.56
N GLY A 256 6.67 10.98 -7.47
CA GLY A 256 5.59 11.08 -6.49
C GLY A 256 4.99 12.47 -6.43
N LEU A 257 4.46 12.80 -5.26
CA LEU A 257 3.90 14.11 -4.99
C LEU A 257 5.04 15.11 -4.80
N VAL A 258 4.82 16.34 -5.27
CA VAL A 258 5.78 17.43 -5.14
C VAL A 258 5.48 18.26 -3.89
N PRO A 259 6.51 18.82 -3.22
CA PRO A 259 6.29 19.80 -2.16
C PRO A 259 5.54 21.03 -2.70
N VAL A 260 4.70 21.64 -1.86
CA VAL A 260 4.10 22.97 -2.12
C VAL A 260 5.11 24.08 -1.85
#